data_AF-S7PZ93-F1
#
_entry.id   AF-S7PZ93-F1
#
_cell.length_a   1.000
_cell.length_b   1.000
_cell.length_c   1.000
_cell.angle_alpha   90.00
_cell.angle_beta   90.00
_cell.angle_gamma   90.00
#
_symmetry.space_group_name_H-M   'P 1'
#
loop_
_entity.id
_entity.type
_entity.pdbx_description
1 polymer ?
#
loop_
_entity_poly.entity_id
_entity_poly.type
_entity_poly.pdbx_seq_one_letter_code
_entity_poly.pdbx_strand_id
1 'polypeptide(L)'
;MAHITINQYLQQVYEAVETRDGESFAELVSFKHPHVANPQLQLASPEEKCQQVLEPPYAEMFAAHLRCTYAVGNHDFIEAYQCQTVVVRSFLRAFQAHKEENWALPVMHAVALDLRVFANNADQQLVKKGKSTVGDMLEKAAELLLSCFRVCASDTRAGREDSKKWGMLFLVNRLFKICFKINKLHLCKPLVRVIDSSILKEDYSTAQRVTYRYYVG
;
A
#
# COMPACT_ATOMS: atom_id res chain seq x y z
N MET A 1 6.10 26.18 -5.93
CA MET A 1 6.59 24.79 -5.81
C MET A 1 7.40 24.51 -7.07
N ALA A 2 8.68 24.17 -6.95
CA ALA A 2 9.49 23.84 -8.13
C ALA A 2 8.84 22.65 -8.85
N HIS A 3 8.55 22.78 -10.14
CA HIS A 3 7.99 21.71 -10.95
C HIS A 3 9.06 20.63 -11.14
N ILE A 4 8.99 19.55 -10.36
CA ILE A 4 9.85 18.39 -10.53
C ILE A 4 9.51 17.69 -11.85
N THR A 5 10.51 17.45 -12.68
CA THR A 5 10.33 16.70 -13.94
C THR A 5 10.21 15.21 -13.66
N ILE A 6 9.65 14.44 -14.60
CA ILE A 6 9.56 12.98 -14.46
C ILE A 6 10.94 12.33 -14.25
N ASN A 7 11.98 12.78 -14.95
CA ASN A 7 13.31 12.20 -14.82
C ASN A 7 13.91 12.46 -13.43
N GLN A 8 13.75 13.69 -12.91
CA GLN A 8 14.18 14.01 -11.54
C GLN A 8 13.41 13.19 -10.50
N TYR A 9 12.11 13.01 -10.70
CA TYR A 9 11.28 12.21 -9.82
C TYR A 9 11.68 10.73 -9.82
N LEU A 10 11.88 10.13 -11.00
CA LEU A 10 12.33 8.73 -11.11
C LEU A 10 13.76 8.55 -10.57
N GLN A 11 14.61 9.56 -10.70
CA GLN A 11 15.95 9.55 -10.11
C GLN A 11 15.89 9.53 -8.57
N GLN A 12 15.01 10.33 -7.96
CA GLN A 12 14.80 10.29 -6.50
C GLN A 12 14.28 8.91 -6.04
N VAL A 13 13.40 8.30 -6.84
CA VAL A 13 12.92 6.93 -6.58
C VAL A 13 14.07 5.94 -6.64
N TYR A 14 14.90 6.01 -7.68
CA TYR A 14 16.06 5.15 -7.84
C TYR A 14 17.00 5.27 -6.64
N GLU A 15 17.33 6.50 -6.25
CA GLU A 15 18.19 6.79 -5.09
C GLU A 15 17.59 6.24 -3.78
N ALA A 16 16.29 6.38 -3.56
CA ALA A 16 15.63 5.85 -2.37
C ALA A 16 15.64 4.31 -2.33
N VAL A 17 15.55 3.64 -3.48
CA VAL A 17 15.70 2.18 -3.58
C VAL A 17 17.14 1.74 -3.31
N GLU A 18 18.12 2.36 -3.96
CA GLU A 18 19.54 2.01 -3.83
C GLU A 18 20.05 2.24 -2.40
N THR A 19 19.64 3.34 -1.78
CA THR A 19 20.02 3.69 -0.40
C THR A 19 19.16 3.01 0.67
N ARG A 20 18.12 2.27 0.25
CA ARG A 20 17.13 1.63 1.13
C ARG A 20 16.44 2.63 2.08
N ASP A 21 16.24 3.86 1.59
CA ASP A 21 15.49 4.88 2.31
C ASP A 21 13.98 4.65 2.15
N GLY A 22 13.43 3.90 3.10
CA GLY A 22 12.02 3.55 3.12
C GLY A 22 11.07 4.72 3.31
N GLU A 23 11.48 5.77 4.03
CA GLU A 23 10.64 6.94 4.30
C GLU A 23 10.52 7.79 3.04
N SER A 24 11.64 8.14 2.40
CA SER A 24 11.63 8.88 1.13
C SER A 24 10.89 8.11 0.03
N PHE A 25 11.08 6.79 -0.07
CA PHE A 25 10.33 5.98 -1.01
C PHE A 25 8.82 5.98 -0.65
N ALA A 26 8.45 5.87 0.62
CA ALA A 26 7.05 5.93 1.02
C ALA A 26 6.38 7.26 0.61
N GLU A 27 7.09 8.39 0.75
CA GLU A 27 6.61 9.69 0.30
C GLU A 27 6.43 9.75 -1.22
N LEU A 28 7.42 9.23 -1.97
CA LEU A 28 7.38 9.21 -3.43
C LEU A 28 6.25 8.31 -3.97
N VAL A 29 5.86 7.24 -3.30
CA VAL A 29 4.71 6.41 -3.76
C VAL A 29 3.36 6.83 -3.13
N SER A 30 3.35 7.71 -2.13
CA SER A 30 2.10 8.01 -1.41
C SER A 30 1.24 9.05 -2.11
N PHE A 31 -0.07 8.80 -2.13
CA PHE A 31 -1.07 9.78 -2.56
C PHE A 31 -1.28 10.96 -1.60
N LYS A 32 -0.57 11.00 -0.48
CA LYS A 32 -0.55 12.16 0.42
C LYS A 32 0.52 13.19 0.07
N HIS A 33 1.52 12.81 -0.72
CA HIS A 33 2.62 13.69 -1.06
C HIS A 33 2.21 14.66 -2.20
N PRO A 34 2.67 15.93 -2.19
CA PRO A 34 2.28 16.93 -3.21
C PRO A 34 2.57 16.56 -4.67
N HIS A 35 3.43 15.58 -4.92
CA HIS A 35 3.79 15.14 -6.28
C HIS A 35 2.57 14.69 -7.10
N VAL A 36 1.53 14.16 -6.45
CA VAL A 36 0.31 13.70 -7.15
C VAL A 36 -0.47 14.81 -7.84
N ALA A 37 -0.28 16.06 -7.42
CA ALA A 37 -0.88 17.23 -8.04
C ALA A 37 -0.06 17.78 -9.22
N ASN A 38 1.12 17.23 -9.49
CA ASN A 38 1.98 17.69 -10.58
C ASN A 38 1.49 17.13 -11.93
N PRO A 39 1.03 17.96 -12.88
CA PRO A 39 0.56 17.47 -14.18
C PRO A 39 1.65 16.75 -14.99
N GLN A 40 2.93 17.02 -14.73
CA GLN A 40 4.05 16.35 -15.41
C GLN A 40 4.23 14.88 -14.98
N LEU A 41 3.65 14.50 -13.83
CA LEU A 41 3.68 13.13 -13.31
C LEU A 41 2.37 12.37 -13.59
N GLN A 42 1.33 13.07 -14.03
CA GLN A 42 0.04 12.48 -14.41
C GLN A 42 0.10 11.97 -15.85
N LEU A 43 0.67 10.78 -16.03
CA LEU A 43 0.95 10.19 -17.35
C LEU A 43 0.08 8.95 -17.61
N ALA A 44 -0.56 8.89 -18.78
CA ALA A 44 -1.36 7.72 -19.19
C ALA A 44 -0.49 6.50 -19.56
N SER A 45 0.69 6.73 -20.15
CA SER A 45 1.63 5.69 -20.59
C SER A 45 3.06 5.98 -20.12
N PRO A 46 3.38 5.78 -18.83
CA PRO A 46 4.70 6.06 -18.25
C PRO A 46 5.70 4.90 -18.34
N GLU A 47 5.35 3.77 -18.94
CA GLU A 47 6.08 2.49 -18.87
C GLU A 47 7.50 2.61 -19.40
N GLU A 48 7.68 3.12 -20.61
CA GLU A 48 8.99 3.24 -21.25
C GLU A 48 9.94 4.11 -20.42
N LYS A 49 9.45 5.24 -19.90
CA LYS A 49 10.25 6.14 -19.07
C LYS A 49 10.64 5.51 -17.74
N CYS A 50 9.75 4.75 -17.12
CA CYS A 50 10.05 4.05 -15.87
C CYS A 50 11.08 2.94 -16.10
N GLN A 51 10.97 2.18 -17.19
CA GLN A 51 11.90 1.10 -17.55
C GLN A 51 13.31 1.60 -17.92
N GLN A 52 13.44 2.86 -18.34
CA GLN A 52 14.75 3.46 -18.63
C GLN A 52 15.55 3.79 -17.35
N VAL A 53 14.90 3.91 -16.19
CA VAL A 53 15.52 4.39 -14.94
C VAL A 53 15.45 3.35 -13.80
N LEU A 54 14.38 2.58 -13.74
CA LEU A 54 14.11 1.63 -12.64
C LEU A 54 14.10 0.20 -13.15
N GLU A 55 14.59 -0.72 -12.33
CA GLU A 55 14.53 -2.16 -12.61
C GLU A 55 13.22 -2.79 -12.12
N PRO A 56 12.77 -3.93 -12.69
CA PRO A 56 11.67 -4.70 -12.14
C PRO A 56 11.96 -5.17 -10.69
N PRO A 57 10.97 -5.14 -9.77
CA PRO A 57 9.56 -4.79 -9.99
C PRO A 57 9.24 -3.29 -9.85
N TYR A 58 10.22 -2.44 -9.55
CA TYR A 58 10.01 -1.01 -9.27
C TYR A 58 9.61 -0.20 -10.51
N ALA A 59 10.13 -0.53 -11.69
CA ALA A 59 9.65 0.07 -12.94
C ALA A 59 8.15 -0.12 -13.16
N GLU A 60 7.64 -1.34 -12.99
CA GLU A 60 6.22 -1.65 -13.11
C GLU A 60 5.39 -0.94 -12.03
N MET A 61 5.92 -0.93 -10.79
CA MET A 61 5.30 -0.25 -9.66
C MET A 61 5.11 1.25 -9.93
N PHE A 62 6.14 1.96 -10.38
CA PHE A 62 6.05 3.39 -10.62
C PHE A 62 5.33 3.75 -11.91
N ALA A 63 5.38 2.91 -12.94
CA ALA A 63 4.52 3.09 -14.10
C ALA A 63 3.03 3.02 -13.71
N ALA A 64 2.66 2.04 -12.88
CA ALA A 64 1.30 1.94 -12.35
C ALA A 64 0.94 3.12 -11.43
N HIS A 65 1.88 3.59 -10.59
CA HIS A 65 1.66 4.75 -9.72
C HIS A 65 1.40 6.04 -10.53
N LEU A 66 2.24 6.35 -11.52
CA LEU A 66 2.07 7.53 -12.37
C LEU A 66 0.75 7.47 -13.17
N ARG A 67 0.38 6.28 -13.68
CA ARG A 67 -0.95 6.09 -14.30
C ARG A 67 -2.09 6.25 -13.30
N CYS A 68 -1.91 5.81 -12.06
CA CYS A 68 -2.87 6.03 -10.98
C CYS A 68 -3.07 7.54 -10.72
N THR A 69 -2.00 8.34 -10.68
CA THR A 69 -2.11 9.80 -10.51
C THR A 69 -2.88 10.44 -11.66
N TYR A 70 -2.66 9.99 -12.90
CA TYR A 70 -3.45 10.42 -14.06
C TYR A 70 -4.94 10.05 -13.94
N ALA A 71 -5.25 8.82 -13.54
CA ALA A 71 -6.63 8.38 -13.34
C ALA A 71 -7.35 9.18 -12.25
N VAL A 72 -6.66 9.43 -11.12
CA VAL A 72 -7.17 10.29 -10.04
C VAL A 72 -7.42 11.72 -10.51
N GLY A 73 -6.50 12.31 -11.28
CA GLY A 73 -6.66 13.64 -11.87
C GLY A 73 -7.87 13.75 -12.80
N ASN A 74 -8.27 12.64 -13.44
CA ASN A 74 -9.44 12.55 -14.30
C ASN A 74 -10.71 12.04 -13.58
N HIS A 75 -10.69 11.92 -12.25
CA HIS A 75 -11.77 11.36 -11.44
C HIS A 75 -12.21 9.93 -11.82
N ASP A 76 -11.33 9.13 -12.43
CA ASP A 76 -11.55 7.71 -12.68
C ASP A 76 -11.00 6.88 -11.53
N PHE A 77 -11.81 6.70 -10.47
CA PHE A 77 -11.39 5.92 -9.30
C PHE A 77 -11.39 4.41 -9.55
N ILE A 78 -12.08 3.94 -10.60
CA ILE A 78 -12.06 2.53 -10.98
C ILE A 78 -10.68 2.20 -11.56
N GLU A 79 -10.19 3.00 -12.50
CA GLU A 79 -8.84 2.86 -13.05
C GLU A 79 -7.77 3.11 -11.99
N ALA A 80 -7.95 4.14 -11.13
CA ALA A 80 -7.02 4.40 -10.03
C ALA A 80 -6.86 3.17 -9.10
N TYR A 81 -7.97 2.50 -8.76
CA TYR A 81 -7.93 1.28 -7.96
C TYR A 81 -7.21 0.12 -8.66
N GLN A 82 -7.42 -0.05 -9.97
CA GLN A 82 -6.73 -1.07 -10.78
C GLN A 82 -5.22 -0.81 -10.83
N CYS A 83 -4.82 0.44 -11.09
CA CYS A 83 -3.42 0.85 -11.04
C CYS A 83 -2.81 0.61 -9.65
N GLN A 84 -3.49 1.00 -8.57
CA GLN A 84 -3.00 0.78 -7.20
C GLN A 84 -2.87 -0.72 -6.86
N THR A 85 -3.73 -1.57 -7.42
CA THR A 85 -3.61 -3.03 -7.28
C THR A 85 -2.30 -3.53 -7.89
N VAL A 86 -1.88 -2.99 -9.05
CA VAL A 86 -0.58 -3.29 -9.67
C VAL A 86 0.58 -2.76 -8.84
N VAL A 87 0.47 -1.55 -8.26
CA VAL A 87 1.47 -0.98 -7.34
C VAL A 87 1.71 -1.94 -6.17
N VAL A 88 0.65 -2.36 -5.48
CA VAL A 88 0.75 -3.24 -4.30
C VAL A 88 1.28 -4.63 -4.67
N ARG A 89 0.88 -5.21 -5.80
CA ARG A 89 1.41 -6.50 -6.28
C ARG A 89 2.89 -6.42 -6.64
N SER A 90 3.32 -5.34 -7.28
CA SER A 90 4.72 -5.10 -7.63
C SER A 90 5.58 -4.89 -6.40
N PHE A 91 5.09 -4.06 -5.47
CA PHE A 91 5.70 -3.89 -4.15
C PHE A 91 5.82 -5.22 -3.41
N LEU A 92 4.76 -6.04 -3.39
CA LEU A 92 4.75 -7.32 -2.66
C LEU A 92 5.83 -8.28 -3.16
N ARG A 93 6.09 -8.32 -4.48
CA ARG A 93 7.18 -9.12 -5.06
C ARG A 93 8.55 -8.68 -4.55
N ALA A 94 8.83 -7.37 -4.55
CA ALA A 94 10.06 -6.82 -3.99
C ALA A 94 10.16 -7.07 -2.47
N PHE A 95 9.09 -6.75 -1.75
CA PHE A 95 9.03 -6.88 -0.30
C PHE A 95 9.22 -8.32 0.18
N GLN A 96 8.75 -9.31 -0.59
CA GLN A 96 9.00 -10.73 -0.30
C GLN A 96 10.46 -11.13 -0.56
N ALA A 97 11.13 -10.51 -1.54
CA ALA A 97 12.52 -10.80 -1.88
C ALA A 97 13.52 -10.24 -0.86
N HIS A 98 13.20 -9.13 -0.19
CA HIS A 98 14.05 -8.57 0.87
C HIS A 98 14.10 -9.56 2.04
N LYS A 99 15.24 -10.17 2.34
CA LYS A 99 15.36 -11.11 3.47
C LYS A 99 15.95 -10.37 4.65
N GLU A 100 15.40 -10.61 5.84
CA GLU A 100 15.97 -10.13 7.11
C GLU A 100 16.13 -8.59 7.17
N GLU A 101 15.26 -7.87 6.47
CA GLU A 101 15.26 -6.42 6.37
C GLU A 101 13.81 -5.90 6.38
N ASN A 102 13.59 -4.74 7.00
CA ASN A 102 12.26 -4.11 7.10
C ASN A 102 12.21 -2.64 6.66
N TRP A 103 13.27 -2.13 6.03
CA TRP A 103 13.34 -0.74 5.56
C TRP A 103 12.12 -0.34 4.72
N ALA A 104 11.51 -1.28 3.99
CA ALA A 104 10.35 -1.05 3.13
C ALA A 104 8.98 -1.04 3.87
N LEU A 105 8.95 -1.14 5.20
CA LEU A 105 7.71 -1.05 5.98
C LEU A 105 6.95 0.28 5.81
N PRO A 106 7.60 1.46 5.78
CA PRO A 106 6.89 2.71 5.50
C PRO A 106 6.21 2.70 4.12
N VAL A 107 6.88 2.11 3.12
CA VAL A 107 6.32 1.94 1.76
C VAL A 107 5.07 1.05 1.80
N MET A 108 5.14 -0.08 2.52
CA MET A 108 4.00 -0.96 2.75
C MET A 108 2.83 -0.20 3.41
N HIS A 109 3.10 0.65 4.40
CA HIS A 109 2.07 1.47 5.05
C HIS A 109 1.37 2.41 4.07
N ALA A 110 2.15 3.10 3.23
CA ALA A 110 1.63 4.02 2.21
C ALA A 110 0.73 3.28 1.20
N VAL A 111 1.26 2.25 0.53
CA VAL A 111 0.53 1.56 -0.55
C VAL A 111 -0.72 0.83 -0.04
N ALA A 112 -0.68 0.30 1.19
CA ALA A 112 -1.84 -0.35 1.84
C ALA A 112 -2.93 0.64 2.24
N LEU A 113 -2.54 1.84 2.68
CA LEU A 113 -3.50 2.91 2.98
C LEU A 113 -4.21 3.36 1.71
N ASP A 114 -3.44 3.64 0.65
CA ASP A 114 -3.95 4.16 -0.61
C ASP A 114 -4.84 3.12 -1.32
N LEU A 115 -4.46 1.83 -1.29
CA LEU A 115 -5.31 0.74 -1.77
C LEU A 115 -6.70 0.74 -1.12
N ARG A 116 -6.76 0.87 0.21
CA ARG A 116 -8.05 0.91 0.93
C ARG A 116 -8.88 2.13 0.55
N VAL A 117 -8.24 3.29 0.38
CA VAL A 117 -8.93 4.53 -0.01
C VAL A 117 -9.48 4.42 -1.43
N PHE A 118 -8.69 3.96 -2.39
CA PHE A 118 -9.16 3.79 -3.77
C PHE A 118 -10.18 2.68 -3.92
N ALA A 119 -10.03 1.57 -3.19
CA ALA A 119 -11.07 0.53 -3.15
C ALA A 119 -12.41 1.11 -2.71
N ASN A 120 -12.43 1.93 -1.65
CA ASN A 120 -13.63 2.62 -1.21
C ASN A 120 -14.20 3.58 -2.26
N ASN A 121 -13.36 4.34 -2.95
CA ASN A 121 -13.82 5.31 -3.96
C ASN A 121 -14.34 4.62 -5.22
N ALA A 122 -13.66 3.57 -5.68
CA ALA A 122 -14.08 2.73 -6.80
C ALA A 122 -15.42 2.03 -6.50
N ASP A 123 -15.56 1.48 -5.29
CA ASP A 123 -16.81 0.85 -4.82
C ASP A 123 -17.98 1.82 -4.92
N GLN A 124 -17.82 3.05 -4.39
CA GLN A 124 -18.84 4.09 -4.46
C GLN A 124 -19.17 4.50 -5.91
N GLN A 125 -18.17 4.62 -6.78
CA GLN A 125 -18.40 4.94 -8.19
C GLN A 125 -19.16 3.82 -8.92
N LEU A 126 -18.81 2.55 -8.68
CA LEU A 126 -19.45 1.41 -9.31
C LEU A 126 -20.89 1.20 -8.83
N VAL A 127 -21.13 1.36 -7.52
CA VAL A 127 -22.46 1.29 -6.93
C VAL A 127 -23.35 2.39 -7.52
N LYS A 128 -22.86 3.63 -7.63
CA LYS A 128 -23.60 4.73 -8.29
C LYS A 128 -23.92 4.45 -9.76
N LYS A 129 -23.05 3.71 -10.46
CA LYS A 129 -23.27 3.29 -11.86
C LYS A 129 -24.13 2.02 -11.98
N GLY A 130 -24.57 1.41 -10.88
CA GLY A 130 -25.33 0.15 -10.87
C GLY A 130 -24.53 -1.07 -11.36
N LYS A 131 -23.20 -1.01 -11.33
CA LYS A 131 -22.29 -2.03 -11.91
C LYS A 131 -21.66 -2.97 -10.89
N SER A 132 -21.87 -2.75 -9.59
CA SER A 132 -21.29 -3.57 -8.51
C SER A 132 -22.15 -3.45 -7.25
N THR A 133 -22.01 -4.42 -6.35
CA THR A 133 -22.58 -4.36 -5.00
C THR A 133 -21.65 -3.64 -4.04
N VAL A 134 -22.21 -3.15 -2.92
CA VAL A 134 -21.45 -2.43 -1.89
C VAL A 134 -20.45 -3.39 -1.26
N GLY A 135 -19.17 -3.06 -1.33
CA GLY A 135 -18.10 -3.81 -0.71
C GLY A 135 -17.29 -4.71 -1.65
N ASP A 136 -17.70 -4.90 -2.90
CA ASP A 136 -17.01 -5.78 -3.86
C ASP A 136 -15.54 -5.38 -4.08
N MET A 137 -15.26 -4.08 -4.20
CA MET A 137 -13.87 -3.62 -4.37
C MET A 137 -13.09 -3.70 -3.06
N LEU A 138 -13.77 -3.47 -1.92
CA LEU A 138 -13.16 -3.56 -0.61
C LEU A 138 -12.76 -5.01 -0.27
N GLU A 139 -13.54 -6.00 -0.68
CA GLU A 139 -13.21 -7.42 -0.51
C GLU A 139 -11.95 -7.80 -1.27
N LYS A 140 -11.87 -7.42 -2.55
CA LYS A 140 -10.67 -7.63 -3.38
C LYS A 140 -9.44 -6.93 -2.79
N ALA A 141 -9.61 -5.73 -2.26
CA ALA A 141 -8.53 -5.02 -1.56
C ALA A 141 -8.09 -5.75 -0.28
N ALA A 142 -9.04 -6.32 0.49
CA ALA A 142 -8.73 -7.08 1.69
C ALA A 142 -7.90 -8.34 1.41
N GLU A 143 -8.18 -9.05 0.31
CA GLU A 143 -7.37 -10.21 -0.12
C GLU A 143 -5.91 -9.81 -0.38
N LEU A 144 -5.70 -8.66 -1.01
CA LEU A 144 -4.37 -8.16 -1.31
C LEU A 144 -3.64 -7.69 -0.03
N LEU A 145 -4.33 -7.01 0.88
CA LEU A 145 -3.78 -6.64 2.20
C LEU A 145 -3.46 -7.87 3.06
N LEU A 146 -4.25 -8.94 2.97
CA LEU A 146 -3.96 -10.21 3.62
C LEU A 146 -2.68 -10.85 3.05
N SER A 147 -2.39 -10.63 1.77
CA SER A 147 -1.16 -11.12 1.15
C SER A 147 0.08 -10.40 1.70
N CYS A 148 0.01 -9.07 1.86
CA CYS A 148 1.03 -8.30 2.59
C CYS A 148 1.19 -8.80 4.04
N PHE A 149 0.08 -9.05 4.72
CA PHE A 149 0.10 -9.53 6.11
C PHE A 149 0.79 -10.89 6.24
N ARG A 150 0.52 -11.81 5.30
CA ARG A 150 1.18 -13.13 5.28
C ARG A 150 2.69 -13.02 5.12
N VAL A 151 3.18 -12.11 4.27
CA VAL A 151 4.63 -11.86 4.13
C VAL A 151 5.23 -11.42 5.45
N CYS A 152 4.61 -10.46 6.15
CA CYS A 152 5.06 -10.02 7.46
C CYS A 152 4.99 -11.13 8.52
N ALA A 153 3.91 -11.91 8.55
CA ALA A 153 3.72 -12.98 9.53
C ALA A 153 4.68 -14.16 9.34
N SER A 154 5.07 -14.45 8.09
CA SER A 154 6.03 -15.50 7.75
C SER A 154 7.49 -15.14 8.04
N ASP A 155 7.77 -13.90 8.46
CA ASP A 155 9.12 -13.44 8.75
C ASP A 155 9.60 -13.97 10.11
N THR A 156 10.23 -15.15 10.08
CA THR A 156 10.69 -15.86 11.28
C THR A 156 12.20 -15.81 11.49
N ARG A 157 12.96 -15.37 10.48
CA ARG A 157 14.43 -15.39 10.50
C ARG A 157 15.05 -14.06 10.89
N ALA A 158 14.36 -12.95 10.61
CA ALA A 158 14.84 -11.62 10.96
C ALA A 158 14.98 -11.45 12.48
N GLY A 159 15.97 -10.66 12.88
CA GLY A 159 16.05 -10.13 14.23
C GLY A 159 14.81 -9.30 14.57
N ARG A 160 14.56 -9.08 15.87
CA ARG A 160 13.37 -8.34 16.33
C ARG A 160 13.26 -6.96 15.69
N GLU A 161 14.37 -6.22 15.62
CA GLU A 161 14.41 -4.86 15.07
C GLU A 161 14.21 -4.83 13.56
N ASP A 162 14.77 -5.79 12.83
CA ASP A 162 14.71 -5.86 11.36
C ASP A 162 13.51 -6.65 10.85
N SER A 163 12.62 -7.09 11.73
CA SER A 163 11.50 -7.94 11.35
C SER A 163 10.39 -7.15 10.67
N LYS A 164 9.80 -7.73 9.63
CA LYS A 164 8.59 -7.23 8.98
C LYS A 164 7.35 -7.41 9.84
N LYS A 165 7.43 -8.16 10.95
CA LYS A 165 6.33 -8.33 11.91
C LYS A 165 5.86 -6.98 12.47
N TRP A 166 6.71 -5.97 12.52
CA TRP A 166 6.34 -4.59 12.86
C TRP A 166 5.21 -4.02 11.98
N GLY A 167 5.07 -4.48 10.73
CA GLY A 167 3.99 -4.09 9.83
C GLY A 167 2.63 -4.77 10.09
N MET A 168 2.58 -5.83 10.90
CA MET A 168 1.35 -6.64 11.06
C MET A 168 0.20 -5.84 11.66
N LEU A 169 0.44 -5.09 12.74
CA LEU A 169 -0.65 -4.36 13.40
C LEU A 169 -1.22 -3.24 12.52
N PHE A 170 -0.37 -2.58 11.72
CA PHE A 170 -0.83 -1.61 10.75
C PHE A 170 -1.80 -2.22 9.74
N LEU A 171 -1.43 -3.36 9.15
CA LEU A 171 -2.25 -4.07 8.17
C LEU A 171 -3.56 -4.56 8.79
N VAL A 172 -3.52 -5.15 9.99
CA VAL A 172 -4.72 -5.59 10.73
C VAL A 172 -5.67 -4.42 10.97
N ASN A 173 -5.16 -3.26 11.36
CA ASN A 173 -5.99 -2.05 11.52
C ASN A 173 -6.65 -1.58 10.20
N ARG A 174 -5.99 -1.77 9.04
CA ARG A 174 -6.61 -1.50 7.74
C ARG A 174 -7.66 -2.55 7.39
N LEU A 175 -7.38 -3.82 7.65
CA LEU A 175 -8.29 -4.94 7.44
C LEU A 175 -9.56 -4.80 8.30
N PHE A 176 -9.45 -4.43 9.57
CA PHE A 176 -10.61 -4.14 10.43
C PHE A 176 -11.50 -3.04 9.82
N LYS A 177 -10.92 -1.95 9.34
CA LYS A 177 -11.69 -0.88 8.67
C LYS A 177 -12.49 -1.41 7.48
N ILE A 178 -11.94 -2.36 6.71
CA ILE A 178 -12.65 -3.00 5.61
C ILE A 178 -13.72 -3.96 6.15
N CYS A 179 -13.35 -4.93 7.00
CA CYS A 179 -14.23 -5.97 7.51
C CYS A 179 -15.47 -5.41 8.22
N PHE A 180 -15.31 -4.34 9.01
CA PHE A 180 -16.44 -3.66 9.66
C PHE A 180 -17.34 -2.96 8.64
N LYS A 181 -16.76 -2.39 7.58
CA LYS A 181 -17.52 -1.70 6.54
C LYS A 181 -18.36 -2.66 5.69
N ILE A 182 -17.83 -3.85 5.37
CA ILE A 182 -18.52 -4.87 4.56
C ILE A 182 -19.30 -5.89 5.42
N ASN A 183 -19.40 -5.68 6.73
CA ASN A 183 -20.05 -6.59 7.68
C ASN A 183 -19.51 -8.04 7.67
N LYS A 184 -18.21 -8.23 7.41
CA LYS A 184 -17.52 -9.53 7.45
C LYS A 184 -16.64 -9.68 8.70
N LEU A 185 -17.25 -9.49 9.88
CA LEU A 185 -16.54 -9.48 11.17
C LEU A 185 -15.85 -10.81 11.52
N HIS A 186 -16.35 -11.94 10.99
CA HIS A 186 -15.75 -13.26 11.21
C HIS A 186 -14.29 -13.34 10.71
N LEU A 187 -13.91 -12.53 9.71
CA LEU A 187 -12.54 -12.45 9.19
C LEU A 187 -11.56 -11.78 10.16
N CYS A 188 -12.05 -11.07 11.18
CA CYS A 188 -11.21 -10.40 12.17
C CYS A 188 -10.65 -11.39 13.20
N LYS A 189 -11.39 -12.46 13.54
CA LYS A 189 -11.00 -13.39 14.62
C LYS A 189 -9.61 -14.03 14.40
N PRO A 190 -9.26 -14.54 13.21
CA PRO A 190 -7.92 -15.06 12.97
C PRO A 190 -6.83 -13.98 13.08
N LEU A 191 -7.10 -12.75 12.65
CA LEU A 191 -6.15 -11.65 12.71
C LEU A 191 -5.83 -11.25 14.15
N VAL A 192 -6.86 -11.13 15.00
CA VAL A 192 -6.73 -10.88 16.44
C VAL A 192 -5.84 -11.92 17.08
N ARG A 193 -6.09 -13.22 16.81
CA ARG A 193 -5.28 -14.31 17.37
C ARG A 193 -3.80 -14.22 17.01
N VAL A 194 -3.47 -13.80 15.79
CA VAL A 194 -2.07 -13.66 15.35
C VAL A 194 -1.39 -12.46 16.01
N ILE A 195 -2.11 -11.34 16.19
CA ILE A 195 -1.57 -10.18 16.91
C ILE A 195 -1.39 -10.50 18.40
N ASP A 196 -2.37 -11.18 19.01
CA ASP A 196 -2.33 -11.52 20.44
C ASP A 196 -1.22 -12.51 20.80
N SER A 197 -0.83 -13.39 19.87
CA SER A 197 0.30 -14.29 20.04
C SER A 197 1.64 -13.70 19.60
N SER A 198 1.65 -12.47 19.08
CA SER A 198 2.87 -11.81 18.62
C SER A 198 3.73 -11.35 19.80
N ILE A 199 5.04 -11.62 19.72
CA ILE A 199 6.02 -11.09 20.67
C ILE A 199 6.10 -9.55 20.68
N LEU A 200 5.61 -8.89 19.63
CA LEU A 200 5.65 -7.43 19.46
C LEU A 200 4.39 -6.72 19.99
N LYS A 201 3.42 -7.47 20.54
CA LYS A 201 2.09 -6.96 20.91
C LYS A 201 2.14 -5.66 21.72
N GLU A 202 3.05 -5.56 22.67
CA GLU A 202 3.17 -4.42 23.56
C GLU A 202 4.08 -3.30 23.02
N ASP A 203 4.87 -3.57 21.98
CA ASP A 203 5.85 -2.62 21.45
C ASP A 203 5.36 -1.86 20.23
N TYR A 204 4.27 -2.31 19.59
CA TYR A 204 3.65 -1.53 18.51
C TYR A 204 3.33 -0.10 18.98
N SER A 205 3.35 0.84 18.03
CA SER A 205 3.12 2.25 18.36
C SER A 205 1.77 2.45 19.04
N THR A 206 1.70 3.41 19.96
CA THR A 206 0.49 3.71 20.74
C THR A 206 -0.71 3.97 19.82
N ALA A 207 -0.52 4.69 18.72
CA ALA A 207 -1.58 4.95 17.75
C ALA A 207 -2.16 3.67 17.12
N GLN A 208 -1.30 2.70 16.80
CA GLN A 208 -1.73 1.41 16.26
C GLN A 208 -2.44 0.57 17.33
N ARG A 209 -1.91 0.53 18.55
CA ARG A 209 -2.52 -0.21 19.68
C ARG A 209 -3.89 0.36 20.07
N VAL A 210 -4.05 1.68 20.09
CA VAL A 210 -5.36 2.33 20.35
C VAL A 210 -6.37 1.95 19.28
N THR A 211 -5.99 2.01 18.00
CA THR A 211 -6.89 1.62 16.90
C THR A 211 -7.28 0.14 17.01
N TYR A 212 -6.33 -0.72 17.34
CA TYR A 212 -6.59 -2.15 17.52
C TYR A 212 -7.58 -2.41 18.66
N ARG A 213 -7.32 -1.84 19.84
CA ARG A 213 -8.19 -1.94 21.03
C ARG A 213 -9.62 -1.47 20.73
N TYR A 214 -9.78 -0.35 20.01
CA TYR A 214 -11.09 0.12 19.58
C TYR A 214 -11.90 -0.93 18.80
N TYR A 215 -11.26 -1.72 17.95
CA TYR A 215 -11.95 -2.74 17.15
C TYR A 215 -12.20 -4.06 17.87
N VAL A 216 -11.36 -4.42 18.85
CA VAL A 216 -11.51 -5.69 19.59
C VAL A 216 -12.42 -5.58 20.81
N GLY A 217 -12.70 -4.36 21.27
CA GLY A 217 -13.48 -4.09 22.49
C GLY A 217 -12.62 -4.21 23.74
#